data_AF-A0A7Z1SEP2-F1
#
_entry.id   AF-A0A7Z1SEP2-F1
#
_cell.length_a   1.000
_cell.length_b   1.000
_cell.length_c   1.000
_cell.angle_alpha   90.00
_cell.angle_beta   90.00
_cell.angle_gamma   90.00
#
_symmetry.space_group_name_H-M   'P 1'
#
loop_
_entity.id
_entity.type
_entity.pdbx_description
1 polymer ?
#
loop_
_entity_poly.entity_id
_entity_poly.type
_entity_poly.pdbx_seq_one_letter_code
_entity_poly.pdbx_strand_id
1 'polypeptide(L)'
;ALFPKYDFFRADTDYADIAKFLGLKGNTTDELVDALANAVYDLGCSVGIDMNLKSQGVTEELLHSTIDRMAELAFEDQCTTANPKEPLISELKGIIETAYDYER
;
A
#
# COMPACT_ATOMS: atom_id res chain seq x y z
N ALA A 1 19.68 2.19 8.58
CA ALA A 1 19.12 1.01 9.27
C ALA A 1 19.27 -0.21 8.37
N LEU A 2 19.48 -1.41 8.92
CA LEU A 2 19.45 -2.65 8.14
C LEU A 2 17.98 -3.06 8.01
N PHE A 3 17.45 -3.08 6.78
CA PHE A 3 16.10 -3.63 6.54
C PHE A 3 16.04 -5.09 6.99
N PRO A 4 14.92 -5.56 7.56
CA PRO A 4 14.76 -6.94 8.04
C PRO A 4 14.68 -7.91 6.86
N LYS A 5 15.80 -8.14 6.18
CA LYS A 5 16.01 -9.25 5.26
C LYS A 5 16.86 -10.29 5.98
N TYR A 6 16.21 -11.13 6.77
CA TYR A 6 16.79 -12.39 7.23
C TYR A 6 16.13 -13.52 6.42
N ASP A 7 16.83 -13.92 5.36
CA ASP A 7 16.74 -15.16 4.58
C ASP A 7 15.58 -15.41 3.57
N PHE A 8 14.33 -14.98 3.79
CA PHE A 8 13.22 -15.28 2.84
C PHE A 8 12.12 -14.20 2.77
N PHE A 9 11.75 -13.74 1.57
CA PHE A 9 10.59 -12.86 1.35
C PHE A 9 9.29 -13.67 1.53
N ARG A 10 8.37 -13.17 2.37
CA ARG A 10 7.15 -13.89 2.76
C ARG A 10 5.91 -13.01 2.95
N ALA A 11 6.00 -11.73 2.58
CA ALA A 11 4.93 -10.76 2.86
C ALA A 11 3.60 -11.16 2.21
N ASP A 12 3.67 -11.69 0.99
CA ASP A 12 2.55 -12.29 0.26
C ASP A 12 1.89 -13.45 1.03
N THR A 13 2.69 -14.37 1.57
CA THR A 13 2.17 -15.48 2.38
C THR A 13 1.56 -15.01 3.71
N ASP A 14 2.16 -14.00 4.35
CA ASP A 14 1.63 -13.42 5.58
C ASP A 14 0.27 -12.73 5.32
N TYR A 15 0.14 -11.99 4.22
CA TYR A 15 -1.14 -11.42 3.79
C TYR A 15 -2.18 -12.50 3.46
N ALA A 16 -1.78 -13.58 2.79
CA ALA A 16 -2.69 -14.70 2.51
C ALA A 16 -3.16 -15.40 3.80
N ASP A 17 -2.32 -15.49 4.83
CA ASP A 17 -2.70 -16.06 6.12
C ASP A 17 -3.68 -15.15 6.89
N ILE A 18 -3.52 -13.82 6.81
CA ILE A 18 -4.51 -12.87 7.32
C ILE A 18 -5.86 -13.07 6.59
N ALA A 19 -5.84 -13.21 5.26
CA ALA A 19 -7.05 -13.44 4.47
C ALA A 19 -7.79 -14.71 4.90
N LYS A 20 -7.06 -15.83 5.09
CA LYS A 20 -7.63 -17.08 5.60
C LYS A 20 -8.19 -16.93 7.00
N PHE A 21 -7.47 -16.25 7.90
CA PHE A 21 -7.92 -16.01 9.27
C PHE A 21 -9.24 -15.23 9.32
N LEU A 22 -9.42 -14.26 8.43
CA LEU A 22 -10.66 -13.49 8.27
C LEU A 22 -11.78 -14.25 7.53
N GLY A 23 -11.51 -15.45 7.00
CA GLY A 23 -12.48 -16.25 6.26
C GLY A 23 -12.72 -15.77 4.81
N LEU A 24 -11.78 -15.02 4.24
CA LEU A 24 -11.85 -14.58 2.84
C LEU A 24 -11.61 -15.76 1.88
N LYS A 25 -12.20 -15.70 0.69
CA LYS A 25 -12.15 -16.78 -0.30
C LYS A 25 -10.97 -16.60 -1.26
N GLY A 26 -10.24 -17.67 -1.49
CA GLY A 26 -9.16 -17.76 -2.48
C GLY A 26 -8.48 -19.13 -2.38
N ASN A 27 -7.95 -19.63 -3.49
CA ASN A 27 -7.28 -20.94 -3.59
C ASN A 27 -5.76 -20.81 -3.74
N THR A 28 -5.26 -19.63 -4.09
CA THR A 28 -3.83 -19.32 -4.24
C THR A 28 -3.44 -18.15 -3.33
N THR A 29 -2.14 -17.99 -3.07
CA THR A 29 -1.62 -16.84 -2.31
C THR A 29 -2.06 -15.52 -2.96
N ASP A 30 -1.92 -15.41 -4.28
CA ASP A 30 -2.28 -14.19 -5.03
C ASP A 30 -3.78 -13.88 -4.94
N GLU A 31 -4.65 -14.90 -5.08
CA GLU A 31 -6.10 -14.73 -4.91
C GLU A 31 -6.45 -14.26 -3.49
N LEU A 32 -5.76 -14.76 -2.47
CA LEU A 32 -5.99 -14.39 -1.09
C LEU A 32 -5.45 -12.99 -0.76
N VAL A 33 -4.32 -12.59 -1.33
CA VAL A 33 -3.79 -11.21 -1.24
C VAL A 33 -4.76 -10.24 -1.89
N ASP A 34 -5.27 -10.56 -3.08
CA ASP A 34 -6.26 -9.73 -3.76
C ASP A 34 -7.58 -9.66 -2.96
N ALA A 35 -8.05 -10.79 -2.41
CA ALA A 35 -9.24 -10.83 -1.57
C ALA A 35 -9.09 -9.96 -0.31
N LEU A 36 -7.90 -9.95 0.32
CA LEU A 36 -7.61 -9.07 1.46
C LEU A 36 -7.62 -7.59 1.05
N ALA A 37 -6.99 -7.25 -0.07
CA ALA A 37 -6.97 -5.88 -0.59
C ALA A 37 -8.39 -5.39 -0.94
N ASN A 38 -9.24 -6.24 -1.52
CA ASN A 38 -10.67 -5.98 -1.73
C ASN A 38 -11.39 -5.69 -0.41
N ALA A 39 -11.23 -6.58 0.58
CA ALA A 39 -11.90 -6.43 1.87
C ALA A 39 -11.52 -5.12 2.58
N VAL A 40 -10.27 -4.68 2.49
CA VAL A 40 -9.81 -3.40 3.04
C VAL A 40 -10.42 -2.22 2.26
N TYR A 41 -10.49 -2.30 0.93
CA TYR A 41 -11.10 -1.27 0.10
C TYR A 41 -12.61 -1.12 0.40
N ASP A 42 -13.34 -2.23 0.41
CA ASP A 42 -14.78 -2.28 0.71
C ASP A 42 -15.07 -1.75 2.12
N LEU A 43 -14.22 -2.09 3.10
CA LEU A 43 -14.34 -1.55 4.45
C LEU A 43 -14.20 -0.04 4.44
N GLY A 44 -13.20 0.52 3.76
CA GLY A 44 -12.99 1.95 3.61
C GLY A 44 -14.23 2.66 3.05
N CYS A 45 -14.77 2.16 1.94
CA CYS A 45 -16.01 2.68 1.36
C CYS A 45 -17.20 2.57 2.33
N SER A 46 -17.34 1.44 3.05
CA SER A 46 -18.46 1.22 3.98
C SER A 46 -18.48 2.18 5.16
N VAL A 47 -17.33 2.73 5.55
CA VAL A 47 -17.19 3.73 6.62
C VAL A 47 -17.12 5.16 6.08
N GLY A 48 -17.36 5.37 4.77
CA GLY A 48 -17.46 6.68 4.14
C GLY A 48 -16.13 7.30 3.73
N ILE A 49 -15.09 6.50 3.51
CA ILE A 49 -13.82 6.98 2.94
C ILE A 49 -13.91 6.96 1.42
N ASP A 50 -13.62 8.10 0.79
CA ASP A 50 -13.32 8.15 -0.63
C ASP A 50 -11.89 7.64 -0.85
N MET A 51 -11.77 6.46 -1.47
CA MET A 51 -10.54 5.64 -1.50
C MET A 51 -9.46 6.13 -2.49
N ASN A 52 -9.35 7.45 -2.70
CA ASN A 52 -8.27 8.09 -3.44
C ASN A 52 -8.05 9.53 -2.97
N LEU A 53 -6.85 10.08 -3.24
CA LEU A 53 -6.47 11.42 -2.78
C LEU A 53 -7.25 12.54 -3.47
N LYS A 54 -7.57 12.36 -4.77
CA LYS A 54 -8.27 13.32 -5.60
C LYS A 54 -9.67 13.62 -5.06
N SER A 55 -10.42 12.57 -4.71
CA SER A 55 -11.77 12.70 -4.16
C SER A 55 -11.78 13.32 -2.76
N GLN A 56 -10.64 13.25 -2.06
CA GLN A 56 -10.42 13.92 -0.77
C GLN A 56 -9.85 15.35 -0.89
N GLY A 57 -9.81 15.91 -2.11
CA GLY A 57 -9.51 17.33 -2.35
C GLY A 57 -8.05 17.65 -2.67
N VAL A 58 -7.19 16.65 -2.87
CA VAL A 58 -5.84 16.88 -3.42
C VAL A 58 -5.97 17.26 -4.89
N THR A 59 -5.40 18.41 -5.29
CA THR A 59 -5.35 18.80 -6.71
C THR A 59 -4.15 18.19 -7.41
N GLU A 60 -4.22 18.07 -8.73
CA GLU A 60 -3.14 17.54 -9.54
C GLU A 60 -1.88 18.43 -9.44
N GLU A 61 -2.05 19.74 -9.36
CA GLU A 61 -0.95 20.68 -9.15
C GLU A 61 -0.28 20.47 -7.79
N LEU A 62 -1.07 20.27 -6.73
CA LEU A 62 -0.55 19.99 -5.40
C LEU A 62 0.21 18.66 -5.38
N LEU A 63 -0.34 17.61 -6.01
CA LEU A 63 0.33 16.32 -6.14
C LEU A 63 1.68 16.50 -6.84
N HIS A 64 1.69 16.99 -8.08
CA HIS A 64 2.90 17.07 -8.89
C HIS A 64 3.96 18.01 -8.31
N SER A 65 3.56 19.08 -7.62
CA SER A 65 4.51 20.00 -6.97
C SER A 65 5.14 19.44 -5.69
N THR A 66 4.57 18.37 -5.10
CA THR A 66 5.02 17.84 -3.80
C THR A 66 5.49 16.38 -3.81
N ILE A 67 5.08 15.59 -4.81
CA ILE A 67 5.25 14.12 -4.80
C ILE A 67 6.71 13.67 -4.68
N ASP A 68 7.65 14.37 -5.32
CA ASP A 68 9.08 14.04 -5.22
C ASP A 68 9.58 14.18 -3.78
N ARG A 69 9.24 15.30 -3.13
CA ARG A 69 9.62 15.55 -1.74
C ARG A 69 8.91 14.58 -0.78
N MET A 70 7.66 14.24 -1.05
CA MET A 70 6.89 13.26 -0.27
C MET A 70 7.53 11.86 -0.32
N ALA A 71 8.00 11.44 -1.49
CA ALA A 71 8.65 10.14 -1.65
C ALA A 71 10.00 10.07 -0.91
N GLU A 72 10.80 11.15 -0.93
CA GLU A 72 12.03 11.26 -0.13
C GLU A 72 11.72 11.17 1.38
N LEU A 73 10.75 11.94 1.86
CA LEU A 73 10.33 11.93 3.26
C LEU A 73 9.83 10.55 3.70
N ALA A 74 9.04 9.87 2.86
CA ALA A 74 8.57 8.52 3.12
C ALA A 74 9.74 7.53 3.23
N PHE A 75 10.79 7.67 2.41
CA PHE A 75 11.98 6.84 2.50
C PHE A 75 12.78 7.09 3.80
N GLU A 76 12.88 8.35 4.23
CA GLU A 76 13.61 8.76 5.45
C GLU A 76 12.86 8.45 6.76
N ASP A 77 11.56 8.12 6.67
CA ASP A 77 10.74 7.81 7.83
C ASP A 77 11.24 6.57 8.59
N GLN A 78 11.24 6.64 9.91
CA GLN A 78 11.73 5.53 10.75
C GLN A 78 10.89 4.25 10.59
N CYS A 79 9.60 4.38 10.26
CA CYS A 79 8.73 3.24 9.99
C CYS A 79 9.15 2.44 8.76
N THR A 80 9.74 3.09 7.74
CA THR A 80 10.17 2.44 6.50
C THR A 80 11.20 1.35 6.76
N THR A 81 12.03 1.51 7.80
CA THR A 81 13.06 0.54 8.17
C THR A 81 12.50 -0.84 8.55
N ALA A 82 11.23 -0.93 8.96
CA ALA A 82 10.55 -2.16 9.30
C ALA A 82 9.78 -2.78 8.12
N ASN A 83 9.72 -2.10 6.97
CA ASN A 83 9.01 -2.61 5.79
C ASN A 83 9.69 -3.90 5.28
N PRO A 84 8.93 -4.96 4.89
CA PRO A 84 9.51 -6.23 4.46
C PRO A 84 10.33 -6.14 3.17
N LYS A 85 10.16 -5.05 2.42
CA LYS A 85 10.96 -4.71 1.24
C LYS A 85 11.58 -3.33 1.45
N GLU A 86 12.88 -3.20 1.21
CA GLU A 86 13.51 -1.89 1.03
C GLU A 86 12.98 -1.26 -0.28
N PRO A 87 12.22 -0.15 -0.21
CA PRO A 87 11.68 0.48 -1.39
C PRO A 87 12.69 1.44 -2.01
N LEU A 88 12.60 1.66 -3.33
CA LEU A 88 13.23 2.81 -3.96
C LEU A 88 12.33 4.05 -3.78
N ILE A 89 12.92 5.25 -3.72
CA ILE A 89 12.16 6.51 -3.72
C ILE A 89 11.21 6.58 -4.93
N SER A 90 11.65 6.11 -6.11
CA SER A 90 10.82 6.03 -7.30
C SER A 90 9.63 5.08 -7.17
N GLU A 91 9.76 3.98 -6.40
CA GLU A 91 8.65 3.05 -6.13
C GLU A 91 7.63 3.70 -5.19
N LEU A 92 8.09 4.41 -4.14
CA LEU A 92 7.22 5.16 -3.25
C LEU A 92 6.46 6.26 -4.00
N LYS A 93 7.15 7.01 -4.89
CA LYS A 93 6.52 7.97 -5.78
C LYS A 93 5.42 7.33 -6.63
N GLY A 94 5.69 6.18 -7.26
CA GLY A 94 4.70 5.47 -8.07
C GLY A 94 3.48 5.01 -7.27
N ILE A 95 3.63 4.63 -6.00
CA ILE A 95 2.51 4.32 -5.10
C ILE A 95 1.65 5.56 -4.84
N ILE A 96 2.28 6.70 -4.51
CA ILE A 96 1.56 7.97 -4.26
C ILE A 96 0.81 8.42 -5.52
N GLU A 97 1.43 8.30 -6.69
CA GLU A 97 0.83 8.62 -7.98
C GLU A 97 -0.37 7.72 -8.28
N THR A 98 -0.22 6.40 -8.09
CA THR A 98 -1.32 5.44 -8.25
C THR A 98 -2.48 5.75 -7.31
N ALA A 99 -2.20 6.13 -6.06
CA ALA A 99 -3.21 6.45 -5.05
C ALA A 99 -3.98 7.76 -5.33
N TYR A 100 -3.53 8.59 -6.28
CA TYR A 100 -4.15 9.87 -6.55
C TYR A 100 -5.59 9.74 -7.02
N ASP A 101 -5.83 8.94 -8.04
CA ASP A 101 -7.14 8.69 -8.65
C ASP A 101 -7.49 7.21 -8.71
N TYR A 102 -6.90 6.41 -7.80
CA TYR A 102 -7.16 4.98 -7.72
C TYR A 102 -8.65 4.65 -7.61
N GLU A 103 -9.08 3.72 -8.45
CA GLU A 103 -10.38 3.06 -8.40
C GLU A 103 -10.11 1.57 -8.58
N ARG A 104 -10.78 0.74 -7.76
CA ARG A 104 -10.61 -0.72 -7.78
C ARG A 104 -11.55 -1.39 -8.77
#